data_AF-A0A9N9AVP7-F1
#
_entry.id   AF-A0A9N9AVP7-F1
#
_cell.length_a   1.000
_cell.length_b   1.000
_cell.length_c   1.000
_cell.angle_alpha   90.00
_cell.angle_beta   90.00
_cell.angle_gamma   90.00
#
_symmetry.space_group_name_H-M   'P 1'
#
loop_
_entity.id
_entity.type
_entity.pdbx_description
1 polymer ?
#
loop_
_entity_poly.entity_id
_entity_poly.type
_entity_poly.pdbx_seq_one_letter_code
_entity_poly.pdbx_strand_id
1 'polypeptide(L)'
;MALLGCFTVAATISEDLISQDIRKNLLLASMILGFIHLTFEIQDPWKITTTYTTSDQVGSTDPNPFIIQAPDENTNLFSDYGTSLFAIYLFLAGDSSALTPWPYKDNKILVLLMVSFSFLVVIYLMNLFIGLLNNEIEKDNNKVSYLLQKARILAEIELFYLLPYQRRRESWFPDVIYYHADVDVVRRRVNELIKDNEWGSVEFPEMNKKLLDQIKIQK
;
A
#
# COMPACT_ATOMS: atom_id res chain seq x y z
N MET A 1 15.41 6.16 -18.33
CA MET A 1 14.56 6.96 -19.25
C MET A 1 13.08 6.60 -19.14
N ALA A 2 12.67 5.32 -19.20
CA ALA A 2 11.25 4.94 -19.10
C ALA A 2 10.57 5.38 -17.79
N LEU A 3 11.24 5.24 -16.65
CA LEU A 3 10.71 5.63 -15.34
C LEU A 3 10.45 7.15 -15.20
N LEU A 4 11.32 7.97 -15.80
CA LEU A 4 11.13 9.42 -15.85
C LEU A 4 9.91 9.77 -16.72
N GLY A 5 9.72 9.05 -17.83
CA GLY A 5 8.51 9.12 -18.66
C GLY A 5 7.24 8.82 -17.87
N CYS A 6 7.23 7.72 -17.11
CA CYS A 6 6.10 7.35 -16.25
C CYS A 6 5.80 8.42 -15.18
N PHE A 7 6.83 8.97 -14.52
CA PHE A 7 6.67 10.06 -13.56
C PHE A 7 6.06 11.30 -14.23
N THR A 8 6.55 11.69 -15.41
CA THR A 8 6.01 12.85 -16.13
C THR A 8 4.56 12.65 -16.54
N VAL A 9 4.19 11.45 -17.02
CA VAL A 9 2.80 11.13 -17.38
C VAL A 9 1.89 11.14 -16.13
N ALA A 10 2.37 10.59 -15.01
CA ALA A 10 1.64 10.63 -13.74
C ALA A 10 1.42 12.06 -13.21
N ALA A 11 2.41 12.93 -13.41
CA ALA A 11 2.37 14.32 -12.96
C ALA A 11 1.51 15.23 -13.84
N THR A 12 1.38 14.92 -15.15
CA THR A 12 0.67 15.77 -16.12
C THR A 12 -0.73 15.28 -16.50
N ILE A 13 -1.14 14.09 -16.06
CA ILE A 13 -2.49 13.57 -16.29
C ILE A 13 -3.55 14.47 -15.65
N SER A 14 -4.57 14.82 -16.44
CA SER A 14 -5.71 15.65 -16.02
C SER A 14 -6.58 14.94 -14.98
N GLU A 15 -7.18 15.72 -14.06
CA GLU A 15 -8.05 15.20 -12.98
C GLU A 15 -9.32 14.51 -13.49
N ASP A 16 -9.69 14.74 -14.75
CA ASP A 16 -10.83 14.09 -15.40
C ASP A 16 -10.57 12.60 -15.70
N LEU A 17 -9.30 12.16 -15.75
CA LEU A 17 -8.94 10.78 -16.09
C LEU A 17 -8.61 9.92 -14.86
N ILE A 18 -8.07 10.51 -13.79
CA ILE A 18 -7.60 9.78 -12.60
C ILE A 18 -7.90 10.59 -11.34
N SER A 19 -8.45 9.94 -10.31
CA SER A 19 -8.74 10.57 -9.03
C SER A 19 -7.47 11.07 -8.32
N GLN A 20 -7.61 12.09 -7.48
CA GLN A 20 -6.49 12.73 -6.80
C GLN A 20 -5.68 11.75 -5.93
N ASP A 21 -6.35 10.75 -5.33
CA ASP A 21 -5.73 9.71 -4.50
C ASP A 21 -4.90 8.75 -5.33
N ILE A 22 -5.41 8.30 -6.48
CA ILE A 22 -4.68 7.42 -7.40
C ILE A 22 -3.45 8.15 -7.95
N ARG A 23 -3.59 9.44 -8.32
CA ARG A 23 -2.45 10.26 -8.78
C ARG A 23 -1.35 10.37 -7.73
N LYS A 24 -1.71 10.64 -6.46
CA LYS A 24 -0.76 10.70 -5.34
C LYS A 24 -0.03 9.36 -5.16
N ASN A 25 -0.75 8.25 -5.19
CA ASN A 25 -0.16 6.91 -5.06
C ASN A 25 0.80 6.59 -6.23
N LEU A 26 0.46 7.00 -7.45
CA LEU A 26 1.27 6.73 -8.64
C LEU A 26 2.55 7.58 -8.67
N LEU A 27 2.48 8.83 -8.20
CA LEU A 27 3.66 9.68 -7.98
C LEU A 27 4.57 9.12 -6.89
N LEU A 28 3.99 8.61 -5.79
CA LEU A 28 4.76 7.96 -4.73
C LEU A 28 5.49 6.71 -5.25
N ALA A 29 4.77 5.82 -5.95
CA ALA A 29 5.33 4.59 -6.49
C ALA A 29 6.46 4.87 -7.51
N SER A 30 6.27 5.86 -8.40
CA SER A 30 7.29 6.24 -9.38
C SER A 30 8.51 6.91 -8.74
N MET A 31 8.34 7.69 -7.67
CA MET A 31 9.45 8.25 -6.88
C MET A 31 10.28 7.15 -6.19
N ILE A 32 9.63 6.16 -5.58
CA ILE A 32 10.31 5.01 -4.97
C ILE A 32 11.07 4.20 -6.03
N LEU A 33 10.40 3.89 -7.15
CA LEU A 33 10.99 3.11 -8.24
C LEU A 33 12.16 3.82 -8.91
N GLY A 34 12.07 5.15 -9.05
CA GLY A 34 13.17 5.99 -9.54
C GLY A 34 14.37 5.98 -8.59
N PHE A 35 14.13 5.99 -7.28
CA PHE A 35 15.20 5.93 -6.28
C PHE A 35 15.89 4.55 -6.24
N ILE A 36 15.11 3.48 -6.38
CA ILE A 36 15.61 2.11 -6.51
C ILE A 36 16.53 2.01 -7.73
N HIS A 37 16.07 2.47 -8.89
CA HIS A 37 16.86 2.43 -10.12
C HIS A 37 18.14 3.27 -10.01
N LEU A 38 18.08 4.44 -9.37
CA LEU A 38 19.26 5.28 -9.14
C LEU A 38 20.28 4.57 -8.24
N THR A 39 19.81 3.89 -7.21
CA THR A 39 20.67 3.15 -6.26
C THR A 39 21.32 1.95 -6.94
N PHE A 40 20.58 1.22 -7.78
CA PHE A 40 21.11 0.12 -8.60
C PHE A 40 22.24 0.60 -9.52
N GLU A 41 22.01 1.68 -10.28
CA GLU A 41 23.02 2.21 -11.22
C GLU A 41 24.31 2.66 -10.52
N ILE A 42 24.19 3.25 -9.33
CA ILE A 42 25.35 3.77 -8.58
C ILE A 42 26.15 2.62 -7.91
N GLN A 43 25.48 1.52 -7.57
CA GLN A 43 26.08 0.38 -6.88
C GLN A 43 26.50 -0.75 -7.83
N ASP A 44 27.12 -0.38 -8.96
CA ASP A 44 27.69 -1.32 -9.93
C ASP A 44 28.81 -2.17 -9.28
N PRO A 45 28.68 -3.51 -9.24
CA PRO A 45 29.69 -4.41 -8.68
C PRO A 45 31.10 -4.23 -9.24
N TRP A 46 31.23 -3.78 -10.49
CA TRP A 46 32.52 -3.53 -11.12
C TRP A 46 33.31 -2.39 -10.46
N LYS A 47 32.65 -1.54 -9.67
CA LYS A 47 33.27 -0.42 -8.97
C LYS A 47 33.95 -0.82 -7.65
N ILE A 48 33.70 -2.02 -7.13
CA ILE A 48 34.24 -2.53 -5.85
C ILE A 48 35.18 -3.74 -6.01
N THR A 49 35.49 -4.11 -7.25
CA THR A 49 36.39 -5.24 -7.54
C THR A 49 37.76 -5.08 -6.89
N THR A 50 38.26 -6.16 -6.30
CA THR A 50 39.61 -6.23 -5.76
C THR A 50 40.63 -6.22 -6.89
N THR A 51 41.54 -5.25 -6.83
CA THR A 51 42.66 -5.16 -7.77
C THR A 51 43.92 -5.71 -7.09
N TYR A 52 44.50 -6.76 -7.66
CA TYR A 52 45.76 -7.31 -7.20
C TYR A 52 46.91 -6.70 -7.99
N THR A 53 47.87 -6.08 -7.31
CA THR A 53 49.16 -5.72 -7.89
C THR A 53 50.02 -6.97 -7.95
N THR A 54 50.46 -7.35 -9.15
CA THR A 54 51.47 -8.41 -9.27
C THR A 54 52.83 -7.81 -8.89
N SER A 55 53.54 -8.41 -7.92
CA SER A 55 54.91 -8.04 -7.60
C SER A 55 55.84 -8.68 -8.64
N ASP A 56 56.51 -7.87 -9.44
CA ASP A 56 57.32 -8.28 -10.59
C ASP A 56 58.23 -9.50 -10.33
N GLN A 57 58.12 -10.51 -11.21
CA GLN A 57 59.26 -11.38 -11.52
C GLN A 57 60.15 -10.63 -12.52
N VAL A 58 61.44 -10.51 -12.21
CA VAL A 58 62.45 -9.82 -13.02
C VAL A 58 62.41 -10.31 -14.47
N GLY A 59 61.97 -9.44 -15.40
CA GLY A 59 61.98 -9.71 -16.86
C GLY A 59 60.73 -9.31 -17.65
N SER A 60 59.66 -8.81 -17.02
CA SER A 60 58.46 -8.34 -17.72
C SER A 60 58.58 -6.88 -18.21
N THR A 61 58.12 -6.60 -19.43
CA THR A 61 58.17 -5.28 -20.09
C THR A 61 57.03 -4.34 -19.68
N ASP A 62 56.08 -4.78 -18.85
CA ASP A 62 54.99 -3.96 -18.31
C ASP A 62 55.21 -3.69 -16.81
N PRO A 63 55.48 -2.44 -16.40
CA PRO A 63 55.96 -2.14 -15.04
C PRO A 63 54.88 -2.10 -13.96
N ASN A 64 53.68 -2.66 -14.18
CA ASN A 64 52.63 -2.93 -13.17
C ASN A 64 51.40 -3.61 -13.82
N PRO A 65 51.37 -4.94 -14.03
CA PRO A 65 50.15 -5.63 -14.44
C PRO A 65 49.17 -5.68 -13.26
N PHE A 66 48.02 -5.01 -13.40
CA PHE A 66 46.92 -5.12 -12.45
C PHE A 66 45.97 -6.24 -12.88
N ILE A 67 45.66 -7.18 -11.98
CA ILE A 67 44.63 -8.20 -12.20
C ILE A 67 43.36 -7.79 -11.44
N ILE A 68 42.26 -7.67 -12.16
CA ILE A 68 40.94 -7.31 -11.63
C ILE A 68 40.14 -8.60 -11.44
N GLN A 69 39.64 -8.84 -10.23
CA GLN A 69 38.77 -9.99 -9.97
C GLN A 69 37.35 -9.70 -10.47
N ALA A 70 36.81 -10.53 -11.37
CA ALA A 70 35.41 -10.37 -11.76
C ALA A 70 34.50 -10.53 -10.52
N PRO A 71 33.53 -9.62 -10.30
CA PRO A 71 32.60 -9.73 -9.18
C PRO A 71 31.76 -11.01 -9.30
N ASP A 72 31.54 -11.69 -8.19
CA ASP A 72 30.67 -12.88 -8.10
C ASP A 72 29.30 -12.54 -7.49
N GLU A 73 28.36 -13.50 -7.51
CA GLU A 73 27.00 -13.32 -6.98
C GLU A 73 26.96 -12.94 -5.49
N ASN A 74 27.98 -13.28 -4.71
CA ASN A 74 28.06 -12.99 -3.27
C ASN A 74 28.79 -11.68 -2.97
N THR A 75 29.41 -11.05 -3.97
CA THR A 75 30.19 -9.82 -3.83
C THR A 75 29.28 -8.62 -3.55
N ASN A 76 28.09 -8.57 -4.19
CA ASN A 76 27.16 -7.46 -4.04
C ASN A 76 25.71 -7.84 -4.41
N LEU A 77 24.76 -7.48 -3.55
CA LEU A 77 23.33 -7.64 -3.79
C LEU A 77 22.76 -6.71 -4.87
N PHE A 78 23.53 -5.72 -5.34
CA PHE A 78 23.15 -4.83 -6.44
C PHE A 78 23.65 -5.31 -7.82
N SER A 79 24.11 -6.56 -7.91
CA SER A 79 24.56 -7.18 -9.17
C SER A 79 23.43 -7.51 -10.14
N ASP A 80 22.24 -7.84 -9.63
CA ASP A 80 21.04 -8.10 -10.41
C ASP A 80 19.91 -7.17 -9.96
N TYR A 81 19.00 -6.86 -10.88
CA TYR A 81 17.88 -5.96 -10.59
C TYR A 81 16.95 -6.56 -9.53
N GLY A 82 16.70 -7.88 -9.56
CA GLY A 82 15.83 -8.56 -8.58
C GLY A 82 16.43 -8.58 -7.17
N THR A 83 17.73 -8.87 -7.06
CA THR A 83 18.44 -8.84 -5.78
C THR A 83 18.59 -7.42 -5.24
N SER A 84 18.70 -6.40 -6.11
CA SER A 84 18.74 -4.99 -5.70
C SER A 84 17.42 -4.52 -5.07
N LEU A 85 16.28 -5.02 -5.57
CA LEU A 85 14.97 -4.76 -4.97
C LEU A 85 14.89 -5.38 -3.57
N PHE A 86 15.41 -6.59 -3.41
CA PHE A 86 15.45 -7.27 -2.12
C PHE A 86 16.40 -6.59 -1.13
N ALA A 87 17.56 -6.10 -1.59
CA ALA A 87 18.49 -5.30 -0.79
C ALA A 87 17.84 -4.02 -0.24
N ILE A 88 17.04 -3.34 -1.06
CA ILE A 88 16.31 -2.14 -0.64
C ILE A 88 15.21 -2.52 0.34
N TYR A 89 14.47 -3.61 0.10
CA TYR A 89 13.50 -4.11 1.08
C TYR A 89 14.14 -4.41 2.45
N LEU A 90 15.28 -5.09 2.48
CA LEU A 90 16.05 -5.34 3.71
C LEU A 90 16.44 -4.03 4.41
N PHE A 91 16.93 -3.05 3.64
CA PHE A 91 17.25 -1.72 4.17
C PHE A 91 16.03 -1.01 4.77
N LEU A 92 14.86 -1.09 4.11
CA LEU A 92 13.59 -0.55 4.62
C LEU A 92 13.16 -1.22 5.94
N ALA A 93 13.42 -2.52 6.07
CA ALA A 93 13.17 -3.30 7.29
C ALA A 93 14.21 -3.03 8.40
N GLY A 94 15.24 -2.23 8.13
CA GLY A 94 16.28 -1.85 9.07
C GLY A 94 17.56 -2.68 8.99
N ASP A 95 17.66 -3.60 8.03
CA ASP A 95 18.88 -4.38 7.80
C ASP A 95 19.81 -3.65 6.81
N SER A 96 20.89 -3.08 7.35
CA SER A 96 21.90 -2.36 6.58
C SER A 96 22.99 -3.25 5.97
N SER A 97 22.99 -4.57 6.25
CA SER A 97 24.00 -5.51 5.75
C SER A 97 24.12 -5.48 4.22
N ALA A 98 23.00 -5.26 3.53
CA ALA A 98 22.95 -5.15 2.08
C ALA A 98 23.77 -3.96 1.51
N LEU A 99 24.06 -2.94 2.32
CA LEU A 99 24.79 -1.73 1.91
C LEU A 99 26.25 -1.70 2.42
N THR A 100 26.67 -2.70 3.20
CA THR A 100 28.00 -2.76 3.85
C THR A 100 29.21 -2.99 2.95
N PRO A 101 29.13 -3.61 1.74
CA PRO A 101 30.31 -3.84 0.90
C PRO A 101 31.01 -2.56 0.40
N TRP A 102 30.40 -1.38 0.57
CA TRP A 102 30.84 -0.15 -0.09
C TRP A 102 31.73 0.73 0.80
N PRO A 103 32.93 1.13 0.33
CA PRO A 103 33.77 2.06 1.07
C PRO A 103 33.15 3.47 1.08
N TYR A 104 32.56 3.85 2.20
CA TYR A 104 31.90 5.16 2.40
C TYR A 104 32.85 6.36 2.28
N LYS A 105 34.17 6.15 2.45
CA LYS A 105 35.18 7.23 2.40
C LYS A 105 35.41 7.78 0.99
N ASP A 106 35.30 6.95 -0.03
CA ASP A 106 35.71 7.34 -1.39
C ASP A 106 34.55 7.91 -2.21
N ASN A 107 33.31 7.62 -1.83
CA ASN A 107 32.11 8.01 -2.58
C ASN A 107 31.16 8.90 -1.77
N LYS A 108 31.50 10.20 -1.64
CA LYS A 108 30.68 11.21 -0.94
C LYS A 108 29.23 11.28 -1.45
N ILE A 109 29.03 11.06 -2.75
CA ILE A 109 27.70 11.07 -3.40
C ILE A 109 26.83 9.91 -2.88
N LEU A 110 27.41 8.72 -2.72
CA LEU A 110 26.71 7.54 -2.23
C LEU A 110 26.24 7.76 -0.78
N VAL A 111 27.11 8.32 0.05
CA VAL A 111 26.77 8.65 1.45
C VAL A 111 25.63 9.66 1.52
N LEU A 112 25.68 10.73 0.71
CA LEU A 112 24.60 11.73 0.64
C LEU A 112 23.28 11.12 0.17
N LEU A 113 23.33 10.21 -0.81
CA LEU A 113 22.14 9.52 -1.32
C LEU A 113 21.55 8.60 -0.25
N MET A 114 22.36 7.81 0.47
CA MET A 114 21.88 6.92 1.54
C MET A 114 21.23 7.70 2.69
N VAL A 115 21.85 8.80 3.13
CA VAL A 115 21.28 9.65 4.18
C VAL A 115 19.96 10.28 3.74
N SER A 116 19.90 10.80 2.52
CA SER A 116 18.66 11.40 2.00
C SER A 116 17.56 10.35 1.79
N PHE A 117 17.92 9.14 1.34
CA PHE A 117 17.00 8.02 1.20
C PHE A 117 16.41 7.57 2.53
N SER A 118 17.25 7.40 3.55
CA SER A 118 16.82 7.02 4.89
C SER A 118 15.84 8.04 5.45
N PHE A 119 16.14 9.33 5.33
CA PHE A 119 15.24 10.40 5.77
C PHE A 119 13.89 10.35 5.04
N LEU A 120 13.91 10.20 3.71
CA LEU A 120 12.71 10.14 2.88
C LEU A 120 11.84 8.94 3.25
N VAL A 121 12.40 7.74 3.37
CA VAL A 121 11.62 6.56 3.72
C VAL A 121 11.08 6.67 5.15
N VAL A 122 11.98 6.88 6.12
CA VAL A 122 11.63 6.76 7.54
C VAL A 122 10.66 7.86 7.95
N ILE A 123 10.86 9.10 7.48
CA ILE A 123 10.06 10.23 7.93
C ILE A 123 8.90 10.53 6.97
N TYR A 124 9.11 10.45 5.66
CA TYR A 124 8.04 10.78 4.73
C TYR A 124 7.17 9.57 4.40
N LEU A 125 7.76 8.46 3.96
CA LEU A 125 6.98 7.31 3.50
C LEU A 125 6.19 6.64 4.63
N MET A 126 6.81 6.38 5.79
CA MET A 126 6.13 5.72 6.91
C MET A 126 5.00 6.58 7.48
N ASN A 127 5.24 7.88 7.67
CA ASN A 127 4.20 8.79 8.18
C ASN A 127 3.07 8.98 7.16
N LEU A 128 3.38 9.05 5.86
CA LEU A 128 2.36 9.09 4.82
C LEU A 128 1.55 7.79 4.79
N PHE A 129 2.21 6.64 4.87
CA PHE A 129 1.54 5.34 4.84
C PHE A 129 0.62 5.17 6.05
N ILE A 130 1.08 5.53 7.25
CA ILE A 130 0.25 5.54 8.46
C ILE A 130 -0.92 6.51 8.30
N GLY A 131 -0.71 7.70 7.73
CA GLY A 131 -1.77 8.68 7.50
C GLY A 131 -2.84 8.19 6.50
N LEU A 132 -2.41 7.57 5.40
CA LEU A 132 -3.29 6.98 4.40
C LEU A 132 -4.09 5.81 4.97
N LEU A 133 -3.42 4.91 5.70
CA LEU A 133 -4.08 3.80 6.38
C LEU A 133 -5.11 4.31 7.40
N ASN A 134 -4.74 5.31 8.21
CA ASN A 134 -5.66 5.87 9.20
C ASN A 134 -6.91 6.47 8.54
N ASN A 135 -6.75 7.18 7.42
CA ASN A 135 -7.87 7.78 6.69
C ASN A 135 -8.82 6.71 6.11
N GLU A 136 -8.29 5.63 5.51
CA GLU A 136 -9.15 4.56 4.99
C GLU A 136 -9.79 3.74 6.11
N ILE A 137 -9.07 3.49 7.22
CA ILE A 137 -9.64 2.85 8.41
C ILE A 137 -10.78 3.70 8.98
N GLU A 138 -10.64 5.02 9.04
CA GLU A 138 -11.68 5.91 9.54
C GLU A 138 -12.96 5.87 8.69
N LYS A 139 -12.81 5.77 7.36
CA LYS A 139 -13.93 5.63 6.42
C LYS A 139 -14.69 4.30 6.60
N ASP A 140 -13.97 3.20 6.84
CA ASP A 140 -14.54 1.86 7.00
C ASP A 140 -14.88 1.48 8.45
N ASN A 141 -14.49 2.29 9.44
CA ASN A 141 -14.88 2.15 10.85
C ASN A 141 -16.34 2.57 11.09
N ASN A 142 -17.24 2.01 10.27
CA ASN A 142 -18.66 2.26 10.35
C ASN A 142 -19.33 1.14 11.15
N LYS A 143 -19.79 1.48 12.36
CA LYS A 143 -20.57 0.58 13.22
C LYS A 143 -21.77 -0.03 12.50
N VAL A 144 -22.39 0.70 11.56
CA VAL A 144 -23.52 0.21 10.75
C VAL A 144 -23.07 -0.90 9.80
N SER A 145 -21.96 -0.70 9.08
CA SER A 145 -21.38 -1.72 8.20
C SER A 145 -20.98 -2.98 8.96
N TYR A 146 -20.40 -2.82 10.17
CA TYR A 146 -20.08 -3.94 11.05
C TYR A 146 -21.34 -4.74 11.46
N LEU A 147 -22.40 -4.05 11.90
CA LEU A 147 -23.66 -4.71 12.29
C LEU A 147 -24.31 -5.41 11.08
N LEU A 148 -24.27 -4.80 9.90
CA LEU A 148 -24.80 -5.37 8.66
C LEU A 148 -24.04 -6.64 8.27
N GLN A 149 -22.71 -6.61 8.30
CA GLN A 149 -21.88 -7.79 8.03
C GLN A 149 -22.16 -8.90 9.06
N LYS A 150 -22.26 -8.55 10.34
CA LYS A 150 -22.60 -9.51 11.40
C LYS A 150 -23.96 -10.16 11.16
N ALA A 151 -24.97 -9.39 10.77
CA ALA A 151 -26.30 -9.90 10.44
C ALA A 151 -26.29 -10.81 9.20
N ARG A 152 -25.53 -10.42 8.15
CA ARG A 152 -25.36 -11.25 6.95
C ARG A 152 -24.72 -12.60 7.29
N ILE A 153 -23.63 -12.60 8.07
CA ILE A 153 -22.96 -13.83 8.49
C ILE A 153 -23.90 -14.72 9.32
N LEU A 154 -24.68 -14.13 10.23
CA LEU A 154 -25.69 -14.87 11.01
C LEU A 154 -26.73 -15.52 10.08
N ALA A 155 -27.26 -14.77 9.11
CA ALA A 155 -28.22 -15.31 8.14
C ALA A 155 -27.62 -16.43 7.28
N GLU A 156 -26.34 -16.32 6.88
CA GLU A 156 -25.64 -17.39 6.16
C GLU A 156 -25.48 -18.64 7.03
N ILE A 157 -25.10 -18.49 8.30
CA ILE A 157 -25.02 -19.60 9.27
C ILE A 157 -26.39 -20.26 9.42
N GLU A 158 -27.45 -19.46 9.59
CA GLU A 158 -28.81 -19.96 9.72
C GLU A 158 -29.26 -20.73 8.48
N LEU A 159 -28.97 -20.23 7.28
CA LEU A 159 -29.43 -20.83 6.03
C LEU A 159 -28.65 -22.10 5.68
N PHE A 160 -27.32 -22.10 5.83
CA PHE A 160 -26.44 -23.15 5.30
C PHE A 160 -25.94 -24.14 6.37
N TYR A 161 -25.84 -23.73 7.64
CA TYR A 161 -25.19 -24.54 8.67
C TYR A 161 -26.15 -25.07 9.74
N LEU A 162 -27.38 -24.56 9.85
CA LEU A 162 -28.37 -25.03 10.84
C LEU A 162 -29.39 -26.02 10.26
N LEU A 163 -29.61 -27.09 11.01
CA LEU A 163 -30.64 -28.09 10.68
C LEU A 163 -32.05 -27.52 10.89
N PRO A 164 -33.08 -28.02 10.19
CA PRO A 164 -34.45 -27.49 10.27
C PRO A 164 -35.03 -27.46 11.70
N TYR A 165 -34.64 -28.40 12.56
CA TYR A 165 -35.10 -28.42 13.96
C TYR A 165 -34.41 -27.36 14.83
N GLN A 166 -33.15 -27.00 14.53
CA GLN A 166 -32.41 -25.97 15.27
C GLN A 166 -32.94 -24.57 14.97
N ARG A 167 -33.32 -24.30 13.71
CA ARG A 167 -33.95 -23.04 13.30
C ARG A 167 -35.33 -22.79 13.90
N ARG A 168 -36.07 -23.84 14.27
CA ARG A 168 -37.40 -23.74 14.88
C ARG A 168 -37.35 -23.64 16.40
N ARG A 169 -36.16 -23.50 16.99
CA ARG A 169 -36.00 -23.45 18.43
C ARG A 169 -36.16 -22.00 18.93
N GLU A 170 -37.33 -21.70 19.47
CA GLU A 170 -37.67 -20.36 20.02
C GLU A 170 -36.63 -19.85 21.04
N SER A 171 -36.01 -20.75 21.82
CA SER A 171 -34.97 -20.35 22.79
C SER A 171 -33.70 -19.78 22.15
N TRP A 172 -33.44 -20.06 20.86
CA TRP A 172 -32.26 -19.59 20.12
C TRP A 172 -32.60 -18.47 19.14
N PHE A 173 -33.81 -18.48 18.59
CA PHE A 173 -34.28 -17.49 17.63
C PHE A 173 -35.59 -16.88 18.15
N PRO A 174 -35.59 -15.60 18.56
CA PRO A 174 -36.82 -14.92 18.94
C PRO A 174 -37.71 -14.70 17.73
N ASP A 175 -39.04 -14.79 17.92
CA ASP A 175 -40.02 -14.60 16.84
C ASP A 175 -40.01 -13.20 16.24
N VAL A 176 -39.56 -12.19 17.02
CA VAL A 176 -39.55 -10.78 16.61
C VAL A 176 -38.25 -10.13 17.04
N ILE A 177 -37.56 -9.50 16.08
CA ILE A 177 -36.41 -8.63 16.33
C ILE A 177 -36.88 -7.19 16.08
N TYR A 178 -36.82 -6.33 17.10
CA TYR A 178 -37.15 -4.91 16.96
C TYR A 178 -35.92 -4.04 17.20
N TYR A 179 -35.83 -2.95 16.44
CA TYR A 179 -34.82 -1.92 16.60
C TYR A 179 -35.50 -0.60 16.97
N HIS A 180 -35.09 0.01 18.08
CA HIS A 180 -35.57 1.31 18.48
C HIS A 180 -34.76 2.41 17.79
N ALA A 181 -35.44 3.31 17.11
CA ALA A 181 -34.84 4.48 16.49
C ALA A 181 -35.66 5.72 16.84
N ASP A 182 -34.97 6.84 17.05
CA ASP A 182 -35.61 8.13 17.26
C ASP A 182 -36.29 8.58 15.95
N VAL A 183 -37.56 8.97 16.04
CA VAL A 183 -38.38 9.37 14.89
C VAL A 183 -37.78 10.57 14.15
N ASP A 184 -37.17 11.51 14.86
CA ASP A 184 -36.60 12.71 14.24
C ASP A 184 -35.29 12.39 13.51
N VAL A 185 -34.49 11.47 14.04
CA VAL A 185 -33.27 10.97 13.39
C VAL A 185 -33.63 10.20 12.11
N VAL A 186 -34.64 9.33 12.18
CA VAL A 186 -35.15 8.57 11.02
C VAL A 186 -35.66 9.54 9.96
N ARG A 187 -36.49 10.51 10.35
CA ARG A 187 -37.05 11.50 9.40
C ARG A 187 -35.96 12.27 8.66
N ARG A 188 -34.93 12.72 9.37
CA ARG A 188 -33.79 13.43 8.77
C ARG A 188 -33.07 12.56 7.75
N ARG A 189 -32.74 11.31 8.11
CA ARG A 189 -32.00 10.40 7.24
C ARG A 189 -32.80 10.01 5.99
N VAL A 190 -34.11 9.78 6.13
CA VAL A 190 -34.99 9.49 5.00
C VAL A 190 -35.02 10.67 4.01
N ASN A 191 -35.11 11.91 4.49
CA ASN A 191 -35.09 13.09 3.63
C ASN A 191 -33.75 13.26 2.89
N GLU A 192 -32.62 12.98 3.54
CA GLU A 192 -31.30 12.97 2.89
C GLU A 192 -31.27 11.94 1.75
N LEU A 193 -31.70 10.70 2.00
CA LEU A 193 -31.74 9.64 0.99
C LEU A 193 -32.67 9.96 -0.18
N ILE A 194 -33.78 10.67 0.05
CA ILE A 194 -34.68 11.13 -1.01
C ILE A 194 -33.98 12.21 -1.86
N LYS A 195 -33.29 13.15 -1.23
CA LYS A 195 -32.55 14.22 -1.91
C LYS A 195 -31.42 13.66 -2.78
N ASP A 196 -30.72 12.66 -2.29
CA ASP A 196 -29.60 12.01 -2.99
C ASP A 196 -30.07 10.96 -4.01
N ASN A 197 -31.39 10.80 -4.20
CA ASN A 197 -32.05 9.84 -5.09
C ASN A 197 -31.71 8.36 -4.79
N GLU A 198 -31.24 8.07 -3.57
CA GLU A 198 -30.87 6.73 -3.10
C GLU A 198 -32.04 5.97 -2.45
N TRP A 199 -33.12 6.66 -2.09
CA TRP A 199 -34.28 6.03 -1.42
C TRP A 199 -34.93 4.88 -2.23
N GLY A 200 -34.88 4.95 -3.56
CA GLY A 200 -35.51 4.00 -4.46
C GLY A 200 -34.76 2.67 -4.65
N SER A 201 -33.51 2.55 -4.18
CA SER A 201 -32.68 1.36 -4.36
C SER A 201 -32.80 0.34 -3.23
N VAL A 202 -33.56 0.65 -2.17
CA VAL A 202 -33.68 -0.18 -0.97
C VAL A 202 -34.52 -1.44 -1.26
N GLU A 203 -34.00 -2.60 -0.86
CA GLU A 203 -34.50 -3.96 -1.16
C GLU A 203 -35.95 -4.27 -0.74
N PHE A 204 -36.63 -3.39 0.02
CA PHE A 204 -37.95 -3.65 0.62
C PHE A 204 -38.97 -2.51 0.37
N PRO A 205 -39.54 -2.41 -0.84
CA PRO A 205 -40.40 -1.28 -1.24
C PRO A 205 -41.71 -1.17 -0.44
N GLU A 206 -42.31 -2.28 0.00
CA GLU A 206 -43.51 -2.26 0.83
C GLU A 206 -43.24 -1.74 2.25
N MET A 207 -42.09 -2.11 2.82
CA MET A 207 -41.68 -1.70 4.16
C MET A 207 -41.35 -0.21 4.19
N ASN A 208 -40.74 0.31 3.12
CA ASN A 208 -40.47 1.73 2.96
C ASN A 208 -41.73 2.59 2.91
N LYS A 209 -42.76 2.14 2.19
CA LYS A 209 -44.06 2.83 2.14
C LYS A 209 -44.68 2.90 3.55
N LYS A 210 -44.72 1.77 4.26
CA LYS A 210 -45.21 1.71 5.64
C LYS A 210 -44.42 2.62 6.57
N LEU A 211 -43.09 2.70 6.41
CA LEU A 211 -42.24 3.58 7.21
C LEU A 211 -42.57 5.06 6.96
N LEU A 212 -42.70 5.48 5.69
CA LEU A 212 -43.06 6.85 5.31
C LEU A 212 -44.39 7.29 5.92
N ASP A 213 -45.39 6.39 5.89
CA ASP A 213 -46.70 6.64 6.50
C ASP A 213 -46.59 6.84 8.03
N GLN A 214 -45.76 6.04 8.71
CA GLN A 214 -45.55 6.13 10.17
C GLN A 214 -44.79 7.39 10.58
N ILE A 215 -43.79 7.82 9.82
CA ILE A 215 -42.99 9.02 10.11
C ILE A 215 -43.64 10.33 9.64
N LYS A 216 -44.81 10.24 9.00
CA LYS A 216 -45.63 11.34 8.46
C LYS A 216 -44.88 12.24 7.47
N ILE A 217 -43.97 11.68 6.68
CA ILE A 217 -43.35 12.40 5.57
C ILE A 217 -44.29 12.26 4.37
N GLN A 218 -45.08 13.29 4.10
CA GLN A 218 -45.84 13.37 2.86
C GLN A 218 -44.88 13.70 1.70
N LYS A 219 -45.06 12.94 0.61
CA LYS A 219 -44.31 13.04 -0.63
C LYS A 219 -44.58 14.37 -1.35
#